data_AF-A0A0C2ZGF4-F1
#
_entry.id   AF-A0A0C2ZGF4-F1
#
_cell.length_a   1.000
_cell.length_b   1.000
_cell.length_c   1.000
_cell.angle_alpha   90.00
_cell.angle_beta   90.00
_cell.angle_gamma   90.00
#
_symmetry.space_group_name_H-M   'P 1'
#
loop_
_entity.id
_entity.type
_entity.pdbx_description
1 polymer ?
#
loop_
_entity_poly.entity_id
_entity_poly.type
_entity_poly.pdbx_seq_one_letter_code
_entity_poly.pdbx_strand_id
1 'polypeptide(L)'
;FGLTSAQVFSHTDLITDSECFYTSILELLGNPKEKEEVDQLLGWWNRQIFPLYADLEHVPSQNSALARIRQKHQEWRAASATIGASD
;
A
#
# COMPACT_ATOMS: atom_id res chain seq x y z
N PHE A 1 44.62 -5.46 -19.26
CA PHE A 1 43.56 -4.70 -18.56
C PHE A 1 44.22 -3.51 -17.88
N GLY A 2 44.21 -2.33 -18.51
CA GLY A 2 44.84 -1.12 -17.98
C GLY A 2 43.81 -0.24 -17.30
N LEU A 3 44.10 0.23 -16.09
CA LEU A 3 43.25 1.11 -15.27
C LEU A 3 43.15 2.56 -15.81
N THR A 4 43.42 2.77 -17.11
CA THR A 4 43.39 4.08 -17.78
C THR A 4 42.17 4.28 -18.66
N SER A 5 41.24 3.32 -18.67
CA SER A 5 39.98 3.49 -19.41
C SER A 5 39.05 4.42 -18.65
N ALA A 6 39.08 5.70 -19.00
CA ALA A 6 38.11 6.71 -18.56
C ALA A 6 36.65 6.30 -18.85
N GLN A 7 36.45 5.31 -19.74
CA GLN A 7 35.15 4.74 -20.08
C GLN A 7 34.51 3.97 -18.92
N VAL A 8 35.31 3.45 -17.97
CA VAL A 8 34.79 2.79 -16.75
C VAL A 8 34.29 3.83 -15.71
N PHE A 9 34.70 5.09 -15.85
CA PHE A 9 34.36 6.21 -14.95
C PHE A 9 33.48 7.27 -15.62
N SER A 10 32.93 7.02 -16.80
CA SER A 10 32.04 7.98 -17.46
C SER A 10 30.69 7.99 -16.74
N HIS A 11 30.43 9.08 -16.01
CA HIS A 11 29.20 9.44 -15.29
C HIS A 11 27.96 9.61 -16.20
N THR A 12 27.92 8.94 -17.35
CA THR A 12 26.77 8.82 -18.24
C THR A 12 26.10 7.44 -18.13
N ASP A 13 26.80 6.45 -17.57
CA ASP A 13 26.27 5.08 -17.43
C ASP A 13 25.51 4.89 -16.11
N LEU A 14 25.87 5.61 -15.04
CA LEU A 14 25.29 5.42 -13.70
C LEU A 14 23.80 5.81 -13.62
N ILE A 15 23.40 6.87 -14.34
CA ILE A 15 22.01 7.34 -14.36
C ILE A 15 21.14 6.37 -15.17
N THR A 16 21.64 5.93 -16.33
CA THR A 16 20.96 4.96 -17.20
C THR A 16 20.89 3.57 -16.57
N ASP A 17 21.96 3.13 -15.92
CA ASP A 17 22.01 1.88 -15.16
C ASP A 17 21.03 1.90 -13.99
N SER A 18 20.90 3.04 -13.29
CA SER A 18 19.91 3.18 -12.22
C SER A 18 18.47 3.09 -12.75
N GLU A 19 18.17 3.70 -13.91
CA GLU A 19 16.84 3.61 -14.52
C GLU A 19 16.51 2.18 -14.92
N CYS A 20 17.44 1.49 -15.60
CA CYS A 20 17.31 0.08 -15.94
C CYS A 20 17.14 -0.80 -14.70
N PHE A 21 17.92 -0.55 -13.65
CA PHE A 21 17.86 -1.27 -12.39
C PHE A 21 16.49 -1.11 -11.70
N TYR A 22 16.02 0.13 -11.51
CA TYR A 22 14.72 0.38 -10.90
C TYR A 22 13.57 -0.15 -11.77
N THR A 23 13.67 -0.03 -13.10
CA THR A 23 12.68 -0.59 -14.02
C THR A 23 12.62 -2.11 -13.89
N SER A 24 13.77 -2.80 -13.85
CA SER A 24 13.83 -4.26 -13.67
C SER A 24 13.24 -4.70 -12.34
N ILE A 25 13.46 -3.93 -11.26
CA ILE A 25 12.84 -4.19 -9.96
C ILE A 25 11.32 -4.02 -10.04
N LEU A 26 10.82 -2.97 -10.70
CA LEU A 26 9.38 -2.76 -10.83
C LEU A 26 8.71 -3.86 -11.65
N GLU A 27 9.36 -4.36 -12.70
CA GLU A 27 8.89 -5.51 -13.48
C GLU A 27 8.83 -6.78 -12.63
N LEU A 28 9.85 -7.04 -11.81
CA LEU A 28 9.89 -8.17 -10.89
C LEU A 28 8.75 -8.09 -9.85
N LEU A 29 8.63 -6.95 -9.18
CA LEU A 29 7.57 -6.73 -8.17
C LEU A 29 6.16 -6.75 -8.76
N GLY A 30 6.02 -6.47 -10.06
CA GLY A 30 4.75 -6.55 -10.80
C GLY A 30 4.38 -7.94 -11.29
N ASN A 31 5.28 -8.94 -11.15
CA ASN A 31 5.05 -10.29 -11.64
C ASN A 31 3.91 -10.98 -10.87
N PRO A 32 2.82 -11.41 -11.53
CA PRO A 32 1.69 -12.04 -10.85
C PRO A 32 2.05 -13.35 -10.13
N LYS A 33 3.14 -14.02 -10.54
CA LYS A 33 3.63 -15.23 -9.85
C LYS A 33 4.27 -14.92 -8.50
N GLU A 34 4.80 -13.71 -8.33
CA GLU A 34 5.52 -13.27 -7.14
C GLU A 34 4.66 -12.41 -6.22
N LYS A 35 3.42 -12.12 -6.63
CA LYS A 35 2.47 -11.26 -5.91
C LYS A 35 2.34 -11.60 -4.42
N GLU A 36 2.28 -12.89 -4.09
CA GLU A 36 2.16 -13.32 -2.69
C GLU A 36 3.38 -12.89 -1.86
N GLU A 37 4.59 -13.09 -2.37
CA GLU A 37 5.82 -12.69 -1.67
C GLU A 37 5.97 -11.17 -1.63
N VAL A 38 5.56 -10.47 -2.69
CA VAL A 38 5.54 -9.00 -2.74
C VAL A 38 4.54 -8.43 -1.72
N ASP A 39 3.36 -9.02 -1.59
CA ASP A 39 2.35 -8.62 -0.60
C ASP A 39 2.86 -8.86 0.83
N GLN A 40 3.54 -9.98 1.08
CA GLN A 40 4.20 -10.25 2.36
C GLN A 40 5.34 -9.27 2.66
N LEU A 41 6.17 -8.95 1.66
CA LEU A 41 7.24 -7.96 1.78
C LEU A 41 6.69 -6.56 2.09
N LEU A 42 5.64 -6.13 1.40
CA LEU A 42 4.94 -4.88 1.67
C LEU A 42 4.35 -4.86 3.08
N GLY A 43 3.75 -5.98 3.51
CA GLY A 43 3.25 -6.13 4.87
C GLY A 43 4.35 -5.97 5.92
N TRP A 44 5.47 -6.65 5.76
CA TRP A 44 6.63 -6.53 6.65
C TRP A 44 7.19 -5.10 6.64
N TRP A 45 7.39 -4.52 5.46
CA TRP A 45 7.94 -3.17 5.29
C TRP A 45 7.07 -2.12 5.96
N ASN A 46 5.76 -2.17 5.73
CA ASN A 46 4.82 -1.23 6.34
C ASN A 46 4.81 -1.35 7.87
N ARG A 47 5.00 -2.54 8.44
CA ARG A 47 5.12 -2.70 9.91
C ARG A 47 6.39 -2.05 10.48
N GLN A 48 7.51 -2.11 9.74
CA GLN A 48 8.77 -1.52 10.19
C GLN A 48 8.77 0.00 10.04
N ILE A 49 8.30 0.52 8.91
CA ILE A 49 8.33 1.95 8.60
C ILE A 49 7.16 2.70 9.26
N PHE A 50 6.02 2.04 9.43
CA PHE A 50 4.83 2.60 10.07
C PHE A 50 4.43 1.77 11.29
N PRO A 51 5.08 1.98 12.45
CA PRO A 51 4.81 1.22 13.68
C PRO A 51 3.33 1.26 14.11
N LEU A 52 2.64 2.37 13.82
CA LEU A 52 1.22 2.56 14.12
C LEU A 52 0.26 1.87 13.12
N TYR A 53 0.76 1.39 11.99
CA TYR A 53 -0.02 0.68 10.97
C TYR A 53 0.01 -0.84 11.19
N ALA A 54 1.05 -1.35 11.87
CA ALA A 54 1.22 -2.77 12.19
C ALA A 54 0.13 -3.31 13.11
N ASP A 55 -0.35 -2.50 14.05
CA ASP A 55 -1.34 -2.86 15.06
C ASP A 55 -2.80 -2.57 14.65
N LEU A 56 -3.04 -2.22 13.39
CA LEU A 56 -4.40 -1.93 12.90
C LEU A 56 -5.19 -3.21 12.53
N GLU A 57 -5.10 -4.25 13.35
CA GLU A 57 -6.30 -4.95 13.84
C GLU A 57 -7.00 -4.04 14.88
N HIS A 58 -7.08 -2.74 14.60
CA HIS A 58 -7.77 -1.79 15.46
C HIS A 58 -9.25 -2.04 15.22
N VAL A 59 -9.77 -3.04 15.95
CA VAL A 59 -11.18 -3.19 16.25
C VAL A 59 -11.70 -1.78 16.43
N PRO A 60 -12.60 -1.28 15.56
CA PRO A 60 -13.06 0.08 15.67
C PRO A 60 -13.58 0.21 17.09
N SER A 61 -12.92 1.06 17.89
CA SER A 61 -13.36 1.25 19.26
C SER A 61 -14.84 1.63 19.17
N GLN A 62 -15.64 1.17 20.14
CA GLN A 62 -17.09 1.35 20.12
C GLN A 62 -17.51 2.82 19.91
N ASN A 63 -16.60 3.76 20.25
CA ASN A 63 -16.76 5.21 20.12
C ASN A 63 -15.99 5.85 18.95
N SER A 64 -15.40 5.06 18.05
CA SER A 64 -14.70 5.59 16.88
C SER A 64 -15.65 6.39 15.99
N ALA A 65 -15.10 7.40 15.29
CA ALA A 65 -15.88 8.20 14.34
C ALA A 65 -16.61 7.32 13.31
N LEU A 66 -15.95 6.26 12.84
CA LEU A 66 -16.51 5.29 11.90
C LEU A 66 -17.71 4.53 12.49
N ALA A 67 -17.63 4.09 13.75
CA ALA A 67 -18.75 3.42 14.43
C ALA A 67 -19.97 4.33 14.53
N ARG A 68 -19.77 5.61 14.90
CA ARG A 68 -20.84 6.61 14.99
C ARG A 68 -21.47 6.94 13.63
N ILE A 69 -20.67 7.02 12.57
CA ILE A 69 -21.17 7.25 11.20
C ILE A 69 -22.04 6.07 10.75
N ARG A 70 -21.56 4.83 10.97
CA ARG A 70 -22.32 3.61 10.62
C ARG A 70 -23.64 3.51 11.39
N GLN A 71 -23.64 3.81 12.69
CA GLN A 71 -24.84 3.85 13.51
C GLN A 71 -25.86 4.84 12.94
N LYS A 72 -25.45 6.08 12.68
CA LYS A 72 -26.34 7.11 12.14
C LYS A 72 -26.93 6.72 10.78
N HIS A 73 -26.16 6.04 9.93
CA HIS A 73 -26.67 5.52 8.65
C HIS A 73 -27.68 4.38 8.84
N GLN A 74 -27.57 3.57 9.89
CA GLN A 74 -28.56 2.54 10.20
C GLN A 74 -29.87 3.16 10.71
N GLU A 75 -29.80 4.16 11.58
CA GLU A 75 -30.95 4.91 12.09
C GLU A 75 -31.73 5.58 10.96
N TRP A 76 -31.03 6.23 10.02
CA TRP A 76 -31.66 6.87 8.86
C TRP A 76 -32.35 5.86 7.94
N ARG A 77 -31.69 4.72 7.66
CA ARG A 77 -32.31 3.66 6.85
C ARG A 77 -33.52 3.05 7.53
N ALA A 78 -33.49 2.85 8.85
CA ALA A 78 -34.63 2.35 9.61
C ALA A 78 -35.78 3.36 9.61
N ALA A 79 -35.52 4.65 9.81
CA ALA A 79 -36.54 5.69 9.76
C ALA A 79 -37.20 5.79 8.36
N SER A 80 -36.42 5.73 7.29
CA SER A 80 -36.94 5.71 5.92
C SER A 80 -37.76 4.45 5.61
N ALA A 81 -37.39 3.30 6.18
CA ALA A 81 -38.14 2.06 6.00
C ALA A 81 -39.50 2.06 6.75
N THR A 82 -39.54 2.64 7.95
CA THR A 82 -40.80 2.76 8.73
C THR A 82 -41.79 3.71 8.07
N ILE A 83 -41.32 4.79 7.44
CA ILE A 83 -42.17 5.75 6.72
C ILE A 83 -42.79 5.12 5.46
N GLY A 84 -42.09 4.19 4.79
CA GLY A 84 -42.60 3.50 3.60
C GLY A 84 -43.48 2.28 3.87
N ALA A 85 -43.75 1.91 5.13
CA ALA A 85 -44.56 0.74 5.51
C ALA A 85 -45.97 1.10 6.01
N SER A 86 -46.36 2.38 5.94
CA SER A 86 -47.67 2.90 6.39
C SER A 86 -48.58 3.40 5.25
N ASP A 87 -48.25 3.10 3.98
CA ASP A 87 -49.14 3.33 2.81
C ASP A 87 -49.85 2.05 2.38
#